data_AF-A0A0Q5ZJ64-F1
#
_entry.id   AF-A0A0Q5ZJ64-F1
#
_cell.length_a   1.000
_cell.length_b   1.000
_cell.length_c   1.000
_cell.angle_alpha   90.00
_cell.angle_beta   90.00
_cell.angle_gamma   90.00
#
_symmetry.space_group_name_H-M   'P 1'
#
loop_
_entity.id
_entity.type
_entity.pdbx_description
1 polymer ?
#
loop_
_entity_poly.entity_id
_entity_poly.type
_entity_poly.pdbx_seq_one_letter_code
_entity_poly.pdbx_strand_id
1 'polypeptide(L)'
;MKKVFSLAAAFVLTVQLSAQTNVFQKTTWKIESISADGKAVLKKAKKINLPSEQSKFHFLQFDNEKFDTGNHCFHMDGRYSIIEPDTIEFSEGAADMAGDCREPKSLTGNYTFIFKNDTVELTPAEKIDYDEPMPEVADFNENESVETAEKAANDIQKSADKSKKKSAGKTKK
;
A
#
# COMPACT_ATOMS: atom_id res chain seq x y z
N MET A 1 16.23 -46.57 38.54
CA MET A 1 16.79 -45.35 37.95
C MET A 1 15.80 -44.80 36.93
N LYS A 2 15.15 -43.66 37.20
CA LYS A 2 14.15 -43.05 36.30
C LYS A 2 14.85 -41.98 35.48
N LYS A 3 14.95 -42.17 34.15
CA LYS A 3 15.50 -41.17 33.22
C LYS A 3 14.40 -40.18 32.87
N VAL A 4 14.64 -38.91 33.20
CA VAL A 4 13.76 -37.78 32.88
C VAL A 4 14.18 -37.27 31.51
N PHE A 5 13.30 -37.38 30.52
CA PHE A 5 13.50 -36.77 29.21
C PHE A 5 13.01 -35.33 29.26
N SER A 6 13.94 -34.37 29.31
CA SER A 6 13.65 -32.96 29.08
C SER A 6 13.54 -32.71 27.57
N LEU A 7 12.32 -32.51 27.07
CA LEU A 7 12.09 -31.94 25.74
C LEU A 7 12.23 -30.42 25.83
N ALA A 8 13.36 -29.89 25.35
CA ALA A 8 13.51 -28.46 25.11
C ALA A 8 12.83 -28.12 23.77
N ALA A 9 11.69 -27.44 23.84
CA ALA A 9 11.03 -26.88 22.66
C ALA A 9 11.79 -25.63 22.20
N ALA A 10 12.53 -25.74 21.09
CA ALA A 10 13.12 -24.59 20.42
C ALA A 10 12.02 -23.88 19.60
N PHE A 11 11.55 -22.73 20.10
CA PHE A 11 10.76 -21.80 19.31
C PHE A 11 11.66 -21.14 18.27
N VAL A 12 11.52 -21.52 17.00
CA VAL A 12 12.13 -20.81 15.88
C VAL A 12 11.22 -19.63 15.54
N LEU A 13 11.58 -18.43 16.02
CA LEU A 13 10.95 -17.19 15.58
C LEU A 13 11.51 -16.84 14.19
N THR A 14 10.80 -17.20 13.13
CA THR A 14 11.07 -16.66 11.79
C THR A 14 10.54 -15.24 11.72
N VAL A 15 11.42 -14.26 11.89
CA VAL A 15 11.14 -12.85 11.56
C VAL A 15 11.03 -12.76 10.04
N GLN A 16 9.82 -12.77 9.48
CA GLN A 16 9.61 -12.38 8.10
C GLN A 16 9.68 -10.85 8.04
N LEU A 17 10.86 -10.34 7.72
CA LEU A 17 11.06 -8.95 7.35
C LEU A 17 10.58 -8.79 5.90
N SER A 18 9.29 -8.49 5.70
CA SER A 18 8.79 -8.12 4.37
C SER A 18 9.28 -6.71 4.06
N ALA A 19 10.49 -6.59 3.50
CA ALA A 19 10.89 -5.38 2.81
C ALA A 19 9.94 -5.23 1.61
N GLN A 20 9.00 -4.30 1.69
CA GLN A 20 8.16 -3.91 0.55
C GLN A 20 9.09 -3.52 -0.59
N THR A 21 9.14 -4.32 -1.65
CA THR A 21 10.04 -4.09 -2.78
C THR A 21 9.44 -3.01 -3.66
N ASN A 22 9.99 -1.79 -3.59
CA ASN A 22 9.66 -0.73 -4.53
C ASN A 22 10.10 -1.16 -5.94
N VAL A 23 9.13 -1.49 -6.79
CA VAL A 23 9.32 -2.04 -8.14
C VAL A 23 9.97 -1.06 -9.13
N PHE A 24 9.97 0.24 -8.81
CA PHE A 24 10.61 1.27 -9.63
C PHE A 24 12.03 1.61 -9.17
N GLN A 25 12.44 1.21 -7.97
CA GLN A 25 13.74 1.61 -7.43
C GLN A 25 14.90 1.17 -8.36
N LYS A 26 15.79 2.11 -8.68
CA LYS A 26 16.97 1.89 -9.53
C LYS A 26 16.63 1.43 -10.95
N THR A 27 15.50 1.88 -11.49
CA THR A 27 15.08 1.59 -12.86
C THR A 27 15.07 2.85 -13.72
N THR A 28 15.19 2.67 -15.03
CA THR A 28 15.09 3.75 -16.02
C THR A 28 14.09 3.35 -17.08
N TRP A 29 13.26 4.30 -17.49
CA TRP A 29 12.18 4.12 -18.44
C TRP A 29 12.18 5.24 -19.47
N LYS A 30 11.89 4.91 -20.71
CA LYS A 30 11.53 5.86 -21.76
C LYS A 30 10.03 6.09 -21.71
N ILE A 31 9.60 7.34 -21.70
CA ILE A 31 8.20 7.71 -21.89
C ILE A 31 7.90 7.61 -23.38
N GLU A 32 7.15 6.59 -23.78
CA GLU A 32 6.73 6.38 -25.18
C GLU A 32 5.60 7.34 -25.55
N SER A 33 4.65 7.57 -24.64
CA SER A 33 3.55 8.50 -24.84
C SER A 33 2.94 8.97 -23.52
N ILE A 34 2.36 10.18 -23.55
CA ILE A 34 1.43 10.70 -22.53
C ILE A 34 0.22 11.25 -23.30
N SER A 35 -0.94 10.63 -23.10
CA SER A 35 -2.19 11.00 -23.76
C SER A 35 -2.76 12.31 -23.21
N ALA A 36 -3.90 12.75 -23.75
CA ALA A 36 -4.57 13.96 -23.28
C ALA A 36 -5.20 13.80 -21.90
N ASP A 37 -5.67 12.59 -21.57
CA ASP A 37 -6.23 12.20 -20.27
C ASP A 37 -5.16 11.86 -19.23
N GLY A 38 -3.87 12.07 -19.52
CA GLY A 38 -2.77 11.85 -18.58
C GLY A 38 -2.26 10.41 -18.50
N LYS A 39 -2.86 9.45 -19.20
CA LYS A 39 -2.32 8.08 -19.26
C LYS A 39 -0.95 8.09 -19.92
N ALA A 40 -0.03 7.30 -19.38
CA ALA A 40 1.33 7.21 -19.89
C ALA A 40 1.74 5.77 -20.14
N VAL A 41 2.56 5.58 -21.18
CA VAL A 41 3.19 4.30 -21.47
C VAL A 41 4.68 4.47 -21.35
N LEU A 42 5.27 3.67 -20.47
CA LEU A 42 6.69 3.63 -20.19
C LEU A 42 7.29 2.34 -20.77
N LYS A 43 8.47 2.44 -21.37
CA LYS A 43 9.23 1.27 -21.84
C LYS A 43 10.58 1.22 -21.15
N LYS A 44 10.98 0.03 -20.67
CA LYS A 44 12.21 -0.15 -19.92
C LYS A 44 13.42 0.29 -20.75
N ALA A 45 14.29 1.09 -20.16
CA ALA A 45 15.45 1.67 -20.80
C ALA A 45 16.73 1.40 -19.99
N LYS A 46 17.89 1.62 -20.63
CA LYS A 46 19.18 1.57 -19.92
C LYS A 46 19.31 2.80 -19.03
N LYS A 47 20.03 2.64 -17.92
CA LYS A 47 20.40 3.75 -17.04
C LYS A 47 21.16 4.83 -17.81
N ILE A 48 20.82 6.09 -17.55
CA ILE A 48 21.48 7.28 -18.08
C ILE A 48 22.43 7.81 -17.00
N ASN A 49 23.67 8.11 -17.37
CA ASN A 49 24.66 8.63 -16.42
C ASN A 49 24.54 10.16 -16.30
N LEU A 50 23.55 10.61 -15.53
CA LEU A 50 23.37 12.04 -15.23
C LEU A 50 24.45 12.55 -14.24
N PRO A 51 24.91 13.80 -14.35
CA PRO A 51 24.61 14.78 -15.40
C PRO A 51 25.54 14.68 -16.63
N SER A 52 26.42 13.68 -16.69
CA SER A 52 27.44 13.54 -17.74
C SER A 52 26.87 13.22 -19.13
N GLU A 53 25.68 12.62 -19.17
CA GLU A 53 24.96 12.28 -20.40
C GLU A 53 23.68 13.10 -20.52
N GLN A 54 23.41 13.63 -21.72
CA GLN A 54 22.09 14.17 -22.06
C GLN A 54 21.23 13.08 -22.67
N SER A 55 20.00 12.93 -22.17
CA SER A 55 19.07 11.97 -22.76
C SER A 55 18.58 12.46 -24.13
N LYS A 56 18.56 11.55 -25.11
CA LYS A 56 18.02 11.82 -26.45
C LYS A 56 16.50 11.59 -26.54
N PHE A 57 15.87 11.12 -25.47
CA PHE A 57 14.45 10.81 -25.39
C PHE A 57 13.87 11.26 -24.05
N HIS A 58 12.55 11.40 -23.98
CA HIS A 58 11.86 11.71 -22.73
C HIS A 58 11.93 10.50 -21.78
N PHE A 59 12.47 10.66 -20.58
CA PHE A 59 12.77 9.54 -19.68
C PHE A 59 12.26 9.76 -18.25
N LEU A 60 12.16 8.67 -17.49
CA LEU A 60 12.07 8.65 -16.03
C LEU A 60 13.18 7.74 -15.50
N GLN A 61 14.00 8.24 -14.60
CA GLN A 61 15.05 7.47 -13.94
C GLN A 61 14.85 7.55 -12.42
N PHE A 62 14.56 6.41 -11.81
CA PHE A 62 14.28 6.33 -10.39
C PHE A 62 15.54 5.98 -9.60
N ASP A 63 15.79 6.71 -8.52
CA ASP A 63 16.81 6.36 -7.53
C ASP A 63 16.29 6.58 -6.11
N ASN A 64 16.24 5.49 -5.33
CA ASN A 64 15.69 5.47 -3.98
C ASN A 64 14.29 6.09 -3.91
N GLU A 65 14.15 7.30 -3.36
CA GLU A 65 12.87 8.04 -3.22
C GLU A 65 12.73 9.21 -4.20
N LYS A 66 13.69 9.33 -5.13
CA LYS A 66 13.77 10.41 -6.11
C LYS A 66 13.61 9.86 -7.51
N PHE A 67 13.21 10.73 -8.42
CA PHE A 67 13.31 10.46 -9.83
C PHE A 67 13.87 11.67 -10.58
N ASP A 68 14.55 11.39 -11.67
CA ASP A 68 14.97 12.35 -12.68
C ASP A 68 14.07 12.16 -13.91
N THR A 69 13.62 13.25 -14.50
CA THR A 69 12.91 13.23 -15.79
C THR A 69 13.47 14.30 -16.72
N GLY A 70 13.16 14.15 -18.00
CA GLY A 70 13.43 15.19 -18.99
C GLY A 70 13.87 14.64 -20.33
N ASN A 71 14.44 15.53 -21.14
CA ASN A 71 14.88 15.25 -22.51
C ASN A 71 16.22 15.96 -22.77
N HIS A 72 16.54 16.27 -24.04
CA HIS A 72 17.81 16.88 -24.42
C HIS A 72 17.95 18.36 -24.02
N CYS A 73 16.86 19.06 -23.68
CA CYS A 73 16.88 20.49 -23.39
C CYS A 73 16.11 20.89 -22.11
N PHE A 74 15.55 19.90 -21.42
CA PHE A 74 14.80 20.05 -20.18
C PHE A 74 15.20 18.93 -19.23
N HIS A 75 15.40 19.27 -17.95
CA HIS A 75 15.63 18.33 -16.87
C HIS A 75 14.83 18.75 -15.64
N MET A 76 14.31 17.77 -14.90
CA MET A 76 13.63 18.00 -13.64
C MET A 76 13.95 16.85 -12.68
N ASP A 77 14.23 17.19 -11.42
CA ASP A 77 14.24 16.24 -10.32
C ASP A 77 12.89 16.25 -9.59
N GLY A 78 12.54 15.12 -8.98
CA GLY A 78 11.30 14.99 -8.23
C GLY A 78 11.37 13.87 -7.20
N ARG A 79 10.26 13.67 -6.50
CA ARG A 79 10.09 12.57 -5.54
C ARG A 79 8.96 11.65 -5.95
N TYR A 80 9.08 10.40 -5.58
CA TYR A 80 8.01 9.44 -5.78
C TYR A 80 7.80 8.58 -4.53
N SER A 81 6.57 8.15 -4.33
CA SER A 81 6.18 7.21 -3.29
C SER A 81 5.36 6.08 -3.92
N ILE A 82 5.49 4.87 -3.37
CA ILE A 82 4.64 3.74 -3.76
C ILE A 82 3.58 3.57 -2.68
N ILE A 83 2.33 3.70 -3.08
CA ILE A 83 1.14 3.51 -2.25
C ILE A 83 0.58 2.13 -2.64
N GLU A 84 0.61 1.20 -1.70
CA GLU A 84 0.19 -0.19 -1.96
C GLU A 84 -1.29 -0.26 -2.38
N PRO A 85 -1.64 -1.17 -3.30
CA PRO A 85 -0.78 -2.21 -3.90
C PRO A 85 -0.06 -1.79 -5.18
N ASP A 86 -0.58 -0.82 -5.93
CA ASP A 86 -0.21 -0.56 -7.32
C ASP A 86 -0.31 0.92 -7.71
N THR A 87 -0.23 1.82 -6.72
CA THR A 87 -0.27 3.26 -6.94
C THR A 87 1.11 3.88 -6.76
N ILE A 88 1.48 4.77 -7.66
CA ILE A 88 2.67 5.61 -7.57
C ILE A 88 2.23 7.07 -7.51
N GLU A 89 2.76 7.81 -6.54
CA GLU A 89 2.61 9.26 -6.45
C GLU A 89 3.87 9.91 -7.00
N PHE A 90 3.70 10.91 -7.86
CA PHE A 90 4.78 11.78 -8.34
C PHE A 90 4.62 13.19 -7.79
N SER A 91 5.68 13.71 -7.18
CA SER A 91 5.80 15.10 -6.77
C SER A 91 6.93 15.77 -7.57
N GLU A 92 6.60 16.86 -8.25
CA GLU A 92 7.57 17.68 -8.99
C GLU A 92 8.59 18.32 -8.03
N GLY A 93 9.81 18.50 -8.50
CA GLY A 93 10.89 19.20 -7.80
C GLY A 93 11.43 20.35 -8.64
N ALA A 94 12.75 20.57 -8.62
CA ALA A 94 13.33 21.66 -9.38
C ALA A 94 13.46 21.26 -10.86
N ALA A 95 13.28 22.23 -11.75
CA ALA A 95 13.41 22.04 -13.18
C ALA A 95 14.34 23.09 -13.78
N ASP A 96 15.12 22.67 -14.76
CA ASP A 96 15.97 23.51 -15.59
C ASP A 96 15.71 23.27 -17.07
N MET A 97 15.79 24.35 -17.85
CA MET A 97 15.40 24.33 -19.25
C MET A 97 16.24 25.31 -20.07
N ALA A 98 16.65 24.88 -21.27
CA ALA A 98 17.26 25.76 -22.25
C ALA A 98 16.22 26.75 -22.83
N GLY A 99 16.65 27.98 -23.20
CA GLY A 99 15.74 29.08 -23.52
C GLY A 99 14.71 28.82 -24.62
N ASP A 100 15.03 27.98 -25.60
CA ASP A 100 14.17 27.70 -26.76
C ASP A 100 13.44 26.36 -26.62
N CYS A 101 13.58 25.70 -25.47
CA CYS A 101 13.04 24.36 -25.25
C CYS A 101 11.54 24.43 -24.92
N ARG A 102 10.80 23.45 -25.44
CA ARG A 102 9.43 23.19 -25.01
C ARG A 102 9.45 22.14 -23.92
N GLU A 103 8.92 22.51 -22.76
CA GLU A 103 8.73 21.59 -21.65
C GLU A 103 7.89 20.37 -22.08
N PRO A 104 8.40 19.15 -21.90
CA PRO A 104 7.62 17.95 -22.13
C PRO A 104 6.51 17.84 -21.08
N LYS A 105 5.40 17.15 -21.40
CA LYS A 105 4.37 16.87 -20.40
C LYS A 105 4.98 16.10 -19.24
N SER A 106 4.87 16.61 -18.02
CA SER A 106 5.30 15.93 -16.80
C SER A 106 4.24 14.91 -16.33
N LEU A 107 4.66 13.99 -15.44
CA LEU A 107 3.77 13.13 -14.68
C LEU A 107 3.75 13.62 -13.24
N THR A 108 2.57 14.04 -12.79
CA THR A 108 2.38 14.64 -11.46
C THR A 108 1.08 14.14 -10.85
N GLY A 109 1.10 13.84 -9.55
CA GLY A 109 -0.02 13.25 -8.82
C GLY A 109 0.02 11.73 -8.77
N ASN A 110 -1.12 11.12 -8.45
CA ASN A 110 -1.27 9.68 -8.25
C ASN A 110 -1.60 8.95 -9.55
N TYR A 111 -0.96 7.81 -9.77
CA TYR A 111 -1.20 6.92 -10.90
C TYR A 111 -1.28 5.48 -10.44
N THR A 112 -2.27 4.74 -10.92
CA THR A 112 -2.23 3.28 -10.87
C THR A 112 -1.30 2.78 -11.97
N PHE A 113 -0.50 1.75 -11.66
CA PHE A 113 0.47 1.20 -12.61
C PHE A 113 0.23 -0.28 -12.89
N ILE A 114 0.38 -0.68 -14.16
CA ILE A 114 0.29 -2.08 -14.59
C ILE A 114 1.55 -2.44 -15.36
N PHE A 115 2.27 -3.47 -14.89
CA PHE A 115 3.43 -4.02 -15.59
C PHE A 115 2.99 -4.98 -16.70
N LYS A 116 3.48 -4.75 -17.91
CA LYS A 116 3.33 -5.62 -19.08
C LYS A 116 4.70 -5.89 -19.68
N ASN A 117 5.33 -7.00 -19.29
CA ASN A 117 6.69 -7.38 -19.72
C ASN A 117 7.73 -6.26 -19.50
N ASP A 118 8.17 -5.61 -20.58
CA ASP A 118 9.14 -4.51 -20.61
C ASP A 118 8.48 -3.13 -20.63
N THR A 119 7.16 -3.06 -20.41
CA THR A 119 6.38 -1.82 -20.40
C THR A 119 5.61 -1.65 -19.10
N VAL A 120 5.36 -0.39 -18.73
CA VAL A 120 4.45 0.00 -17.65
C VAL A 120 3.42 0.95 -18.22
N GLU A 121 2.16 0.67 -17.93
CA GLU A 121 1.06 1.59 -18.20
C GLU A 121 0.71 2.31 -16.91
N LEU A 122 0.67 3.64 -16.95
CA LEU A 122 0.25 4.51 -15.87
C LEU A 122 -1.11 5.10 -16.22
N THR A 123 -2.07 4.98 -15.31
CA THR A 123 -3.38 5.62 -15.42
C THR A 123 -3.56 6.56 -14.23
N PRO A 124 -3.92 7.84 -14.44
CA PRO A 124 -4.21 8.73 -13.32
C PRO A 124 -5.22 8.08 -12.37
N ALA A 125 -4.89 8.04 -11.09
CA ALA A 125 -5.82 7.58 -10.07
C ALA A 125 -6.91 8.65 -9.89
N GLU A 126 -8.16 8.21 -9.72
CA GLU A 126 -9.25 9.14 -9.37
C GLU A 126 -8.88 9.89 -8.10
N LYS A 127 -9.04 11.21 -8.10
CA LYS A 127 -8.89 11.99 -6.87
C LYS A 127 -10.02 11.56 -5.95
N ILE A 128 -9.69 10.99 -4.79
CA ILE A 128 -10.65 10.84 -3.71
C ILE A 128 -10.98 12.25 -3.26
N ASP A 129 -12.19 12.72 -3.60
CA ASP A 129 -12.68 14.01 -3.16
C ASP A 129 -13.09 13.88 -1.70
N TYR A 130 -12.26 14.38 -0.78
CA TYR A 130 -12.53 14.36 0.66
C TYR A 130 -13.56 15.42 1.07
N ASP A 131 -14.06 16.24 0.13
CA ASP A 131 -15.11 17.24 0.36
C ASP A 131 -16.53 16.68 0.18
N GLU A 132 -16.70 15.40 -0.19
CA GLU A 132 -18.02 14.78 -0.06
C GLU A 132 -18.34 14.60 1.44
N PRO A 133 -19.39 15.26 1.97
CA PRO A 133 -19.72 15.14 3.38
C PRO A 133 -20.03 13.68 3.69
N MET A 134 -19.29 13.11 4.65
CA MET A 134 -19.64 11.83 5.26
C MET A 134 -21.14 11.85 5.58
N PRO A 135 -21.91 10.80 5.22
CA PRO A 135 -23.30 10.74 5.63
C PRO A 135 -23.36 10.89 7.15
N GLU A 136 -24.11 11.90 7.60
CA GLU A 136 -24.37 12.20 8.99
C GLU A 136 -24.80 10.90 9.67
N VAL A 137 -23.96 10.39 10.57
CA VAL A 137 -24.31 9.24 11.39
C VAL A 137 -25.56 9.64 12.18
N ALA A 138 -26.65 8.91 11.96
CA ALA A 138 -27.91 9.14 12.64
C ALA A 138 -27.66 9.18 14.15
N ASP A 139 -28.01 10.31 14.75
CA ASP A 139 -27.92 10.64 16.17
C ASP A 139 -28.70 9.57 16.98
N PHE A 140 -27.98 8.64 17.60
CA PHE A 140 -28.56 7.76 18.62
C PHE A 140 -28.65 8.55 19.93
N ASN A 141 -29.78 9.24 20.06
CA ASN A 141 -30.19 10.00 21.22
C ASN A 141 -30.09 9.15 22.51
N GLU A 142 -29.11 9.47 23.37
CA GLU A 142 -29.06 9.05 24.76
C GLU A 142 -29.99 9.93 25.61
N ASN A 143 -31.26 9.57 25.70
CA ASN A 143 -31.96 9.36 26.97
C ASN A 143 -33.39 8.91 26.71
N GLU A 144 -33.73 7.71 27.16
CA GLU A 144 -34.89 7.44 28.01
C GLU A 144 -34.80 5.95 28.38
N SER A 145 -35.22 5.61 29.61
CA SER A 145 -35.27 4.24 30.17
C SER A 145 -34.03 3.77 30.95
N VAL A 146 -33.70 4.54 31.98
CA VAL A 146 -33.46 3.93 33.30
C VAL A 146 -34.69 3.08 33.65
N GLU A 147 -34.48 1.95 34.32
CA GLU A 147 -35.52 1.06 34.84
C GLU A 147 -36.09 0.05 33.83
N THR A 148 -35.38 -1.08 33.63
CA THR A 148 -35.89 -2.47 33.83
C THR A 148 -34.87 -3.46 33.26
N ALA A 149 -33.69 -3.61 33.87
CA ALA A 149 -32.78 -4.72 33.55
C ALA A 149 -32.01 -5.28 34.75
N GLU A 150 -32.38 -4.90 35.98
CA GLU A 150 -31.93 -5.61 37.20
C GLU A 150 -32.57 -7.02 37.31
N LYS A 151 -33.44 -7.41 36.37
CA LYS A 151 -34.08 -8.72 36.30
C LYS A 151 -33.57 -9.62 35.16
N ALA A 152 -32.32 -9.48 34.75
CA ALA A 152 -31.67 -10.43 33.82
C ALA A 152 -30.35 -11.00 34.34
N ALA A 153 -29.89 -10.60 35.54
CA ALA A 153 -28.70 -11.15 36.19
C ALA A 153 -28.97 -12.41 37.05
N ASN A 154 -30.24 -12.75 37.31
CA ASN A 154 -30.60 -13.86 38.21
C ASN A 154 -31.01 -15.18 37.54
N ASP A 155 -30.99 -15.29 36.20
CA ASP A 155 -31.40 -16.53 35.50
C ASP A 155 -30.28 -17.30 34.76
N ILE A 156 -29.05 -16.79 34.71
CA ILE A 156 -27.91 -17.53 34.10
C ILE A 156 -27.03 -18.21 35.16
N GLN A 157 -27.26 -17.99 36.46
CA GLN A 157 -26.49 -18.64 37.53
C GLN A 157 -27.15 -19.92 38.09
N LYS A 158 -28.22 -20.44 37.46
CA LYS A 158 -28.91 -21.67 37.88
C LYS A 158 -29.00 -22.78 36.83
N SER A 159 -28.18 -22.74 35.77
CA SER A 159 -28.16 -23.78 34.72
C SER A 159 -26.79 -24.44 34.47
N ALA A 160 -25.73 -24.04 35.18
CA ALA A 160 -24.40 -24.70 35.07
C ALA A 160 -24.03 -25.64 36.23
N ASP A 161 -24.91 -25.84 37.24
CA ASP A 161 -24.62 -26.70 38.40
C ASP A 161 -25.52 -27.95 38.51
N LYS A 162 -26.21 -28.34 37.43
CA LYS A 162 -27.06 -29.54 37.40
C LYS A 162 -26.77 -30.57 36.31
N SER A 163 -25.58 -30.53 35.69
CA SER A 163 -25.11 -31.59 34.77
C SER A 163 -23.92 -32.41 35.29
N LYS A 164 -23.74 -32.52 36.61
CA LYS A 164 -22.95 -33.58 37.24
C LYS A 164 -23.73 -34.27 38.37
N LYS A 165 -24.86 -34.90 38.04
CA LYS A 165 -25.33 -36.07 38.80
C LYS A 165 -26.34 -36.90 37.99
N LYS A 166 -26.02 -38.20 37.90
CA LYS A 166 -26.78 -39.36 37.39
C LYS A 166 -26.83 -39.62 35.88
N SER A 167 -25.93 -40.50 35.44
CA SER A 167 -26.23 -41.85 34.93
C SER A 167 -24.88 -42.56 34.72
N ALA A 168 -24.57 -43.78 35.16
CA ALA A 168 -25.33 -44.85 35.79
C ALA A 168 -24.34 -45.68 36.63
N GLY A 169 -24.84 -46.32 37.70
CA GLY A 169 -24.11 -47.40 38.35
C GLY A 169 -24.31 -48.74 37.64
N LYS A 170 -23.48 -49.72 38.06
CA LYS A 170 -23.56 -51.20 37.88
C LYS A 170 -23.09 -51.75 36.50
N THR A 171 -22.29 -52.81 36.34
CA THR A 171 -21.90 -53.96 37.21
C THR A 171 -20.68 -54.72 36.60
N LYS A 172 -19.75 -55.22 37.44
CA LYS A 172 -19.09 -56.57 37.46
C LYS A 172 -17.63 -56.51 37.93
N LYS A 173 -17.35 -56.96 39.16
CA LYS A 173 -16.86 -58.32 39.45
C LYS A 173 -17.09 -58.62 40.93
#